data_AF-A0A932FRC0-F1
#
_entry.id   AF-A0A932FRC0-F1
#
_cell.length_a   1.000
_cell.length_b   1.000
_cell.length_c   1.000
_cell.angle_alpha   90.00
_cell.angle_beta   90.00
_cell.angle_gamma   90.00
#
_symmetry.space_group_name_H-M   'P 1'
#
loop_
_entity.id
_entity.type
_entity.pdbx_description
1 polymer ?
#
loop_
_entity_poly.entity_id
_entity_poly.type
_entity_poly.pdbx_seq_one_letter_code
_entity_poly.pdbx_strand_id
1 'polypeptide(L)'
;VVAGIPLPVVAVQILWINIVTDGICTIPLGLEPKHSNVLAEPPRRAGAGIVYRGMLTRVVFIALFMSMGTFLVFRWEMQRVGLDEARTIAFSMLVAFQWFNALNARSDRQSLFKLGVLSNRVLIGGIGLAIILQAMVIYAPPLQRLFHTVPLSLSDWGVVVLMAGGLLLVEEVRKLIAPRLFSHGN
;
A
#
# COMPACT_ATOMS: atom_id res chain seq x y z
N VAL A 1 14.23 4.91 19.59
CA VAL A 1 13.73 6.29 19.78
C VAL A 1 14.62 7.21 18.96
N VAL A 2 14.10 7.78 17.88
CA VAL A 2 14.78 8.89 17.17
C VAL A 2 13.92 10.12 17.46
N ALA A 3 14.51 11.17 18.04
CA ALA A 3 13.85 12.44 18.42
C ALA A 3 12.81 12.40 19.59
N GLY A 4 12.81 11.38 20.45
CA GLY A 4 11.90 11.33 21.63
C GLY A 4 10.44 11.01 21.30
N ILE A 5 10.13 10.74 20.03
CA ILE A 5 8.78 10.40 19.56
C ILE A 5 8.57 8.88 19.73
N PRO A 6 7.43 8.44 20.29
CA PRO A 6 7.12 7.02 20.38
C PRO A 6 6.97 6.41 18.98
N LEU A 7 7.30 5.11 18.86
CA LEU A 7 7.23 4.42 17.57
C LEU A 7 5.77 4.36 17.07
N PRO A 8 5.51 4.76 15.80
CA PRO A 8 4.16 4.72 15.22
C PRO A 8 3.60 3.32 15.06
N VAL A 9 4.48 2.33 14.86
CA VAL A 9 4.12 0.92 14.73
C VAL A 9 5.10 0.05 15.50
N VAL A 10 4.60 -1.08 16.02
CA VAL A 10 5.39 -2.07 16.77
C VAL A 10 5.85 -3.22 15.87
N ALA A 11 6.84 -4.00 16.33
CA ALA A 11 7.45 -5.07 15.53
C ALA A 11 6.43 -6.11 15.03
N VAL A 12 5.48 -6.51 15.88
CA VAL A 12 4.44 -7.50 15.51
C VAL A 12 3.50 -6.99 14.41
N GLN A 13 3.23 -5.68 14.37
CA GLN A 13 2.45 -5.04 13.32
C GLN A 13 3.21 -5.00 11.99
N ILE A 14 4.53 -4.79 12.03
CA ILE A 14 5.39 -4.84 10.83
C ILE A 14 5.42 -6.28 10.27
N LEU A 15 5.51 -7.29 11.13
CA LEU A 15 5.44 -8.70 10.71
C LEU A 15 4.11 -9.00 10.02
N TRP A 16 2.99 -8.49 10.55
CA TRP A 16 1.68 -8.63 9.92
C TRP A 16 1.62 -8.02 8.52
N ILE A 17 2.15 -6.80 8.36
CA ILE A 17 2.18 -6.12 7.06
C ILE A 17 2.96 -6.97 6.05
N ASN A 18 4.18 -7.36 6.39
CA ASN A 18 5.08 -8.04 5.44
C ASN A 18 4.69 -9.49 5.13
N ILE A 19 4.09 -10.21 6.08
CA ILE A 19 3.76 -11.64 5.90
C ILE A 19 2.34 -11.79 5.36
N VAL A 20 1.38 -11.15 6.00
CA VAL A 20 -0.04 -11.39 5.73
C VAL A 20 -0.54 -10.44 4.65
N THR A 21 -0.39 -9.14 4.86
CA THR A 21 -0.97 -8.15 3.95
C THR A 21 -0.28 -8.19 2.59
N ASP A 22 1.05 -8.10 2.57
CA ASP A 22 1.83 -8.15 1.33
C ASP A 22 1.73 -9.52 0.66
N GLY A 23 1.76 -10.62 1.43
CA GLY A 23 1.62 -11.97 0.89
C GLY A 23 0.29 -12.17 0.15
N ILE A 24 -0.81 -11.70 0.72
CA ILE A 24 -2.14 -11.79 0.12
C ILE A 24 -2.27 -10.90 -1.13
N CYS A 25 -1.58 -9.76 -1.19
CA CYS A 25 -1.64 -8.85 -2.33
C CYS A 25 -0.69 -9.23 -3.47
N THR A 26 0.45 -9.84 -3.18
CA THR A 26 1.49 -10.18 -4.16
C THR A 26 1.16 -11.41 -4.99
N ILE A 27 0.56 -12.45 -4.39
CA ILE A 27 0.19 -13.67 -5.11
C ILE A 27 -0.77 -13.37 -6.27
N PRO A 28 -1.87 -12.59 -6.09
CA PRO A 28 -2.75 -12.24 -7.19
C PRO A 28 -2.14 -11.36 -8.28
N LEU A 29 -1.14 -10.54 -7.94
CA LEU A 29 -0.41 -9.73 -8.93
C LEU A 29 0.42 -10.62 -9.87
N GLY A 30 0.94 -11.74 -9.37
CA GLY A 30 1.59 -12.76 -10.22
C GLY A 30 0.64 -13.43 -11.21
N LEU A 31 -0.67 -13.34 -10.97
CA LEU A 31 -1.74 -13.86 -11.83
C LEU A 31 -2.40 -12.76 -12.67
N GLU A 32 -1.82 -11.56 -12.71
CA GLU A 32 -2.38 -10.46 -13.51
C GLU A 32 -2.42 -10.88 -15.00
N PRO A 33 -3.58 -10.72 -15.67
CA PRO A 33 -3.69 -11.02 -17.09
C PRO A 33 -2.62 -10.30 -17.91
N LYS A 34 -2.28 -10.82 -19.09
CA LYS A 34 -1.40 -10.09 -20.01
C LYS A 34 -2.17 -8.89 -20.56
N HIS A 35 -1.73 -7.69 -20.22
CA HIS A 35 -2.26 -6.44 -20.74
C HIS A 35 -1.23 -5.84 -21.71
N SER A 36 -1.69 -5.18 -22.78
CA SER A 36 -0.87 -4.69 -23.90
C SER A 36 -0.41 -5.78 -24.87
N ASN A 37 -0.10 -5.38 -26.10
CA ASN A 37 0.44 -6.28 -27.13
C ASN A 37 1.91 -6.59 -26.80
N VAL A 38 2.14 -7.45 -25.80
CA VAL A 38 3.48 -7.79 -25.28
C VAL A 38 4.41 -8.29 -26.40
N LEU A 39 3.84 -8.94 -27.42
CA LEU A 39 4.57 -9.43 -28.59
C LEU A 39 5.00 -8.32 -29.56
N ALA A 40 4.45 -7.12 -29.45
CA ALA A 40 4.85 -5.95 -30.23
C ALA A 40 5.95 -5.11 -29.56
N GLU A 41 6.28 -5.37 -28.29
CA GLU A 41 7.43 -4.76 -27.64
C GLU A 41 8.71 -5.53 -27.99
N PRO A 42 9.84 -4.85 -28.25
CA PRO A 42 11.09 -5.52 -28.57
C PRO A 42 11.58 -6.36 -27.38
N PRO A 43 12.32 -7.47 -27.61
CA PRO A 43 12.88 -8.28 -26.55
C PRO A 43 13.71 -7.46 -25.56
N ARG A 44 13.52 -7.71 -24.28
CA ARG A 44 14.29 -7.04 -23.21
C ARG A 44 15.77 -7.37 -23.36
N ARG A 45 16.65 -6.39 -23.12
CA ARG A 45 18.11 -6.57 -23.26
C ARG A 45 18.61 -7.61 -22.24
N ALA A 46 19.49 -8.52 -22.67
CA ALA A 46 20.01 -9.60 -21.83
C ALA A 46 20.73 -9.14 -20.53
N GLY A 47 21.27 -7.91 -20.52
CA GLY A 47 21.90 -7.31 -19.34
C GLY A 47 20.98 -6.42 -18.50
N ALA A 48 19.68 -6.32 -18.84
CA ALA A 48 18.73 -5.53 -18.06
C ALA A 48 18.37 -6.29 -16.77
N GLY A 49 18.74 -5.72 -15.62
CA GLY A 49 18.38 -6.29 -14.32
C GLY A 49 16.86 -6.30 -14.09
N ILE A 50 16.40 -7.18 -13.20
CA ILE A 50 14.98 -7.22 -12.77
C ILE A 50 14.58 -5.86 -12.17
N VAL A 51 15.48 -5.27 -11.38
CA VAL A 51 15.35 -3.92 -10.81
C VAL A 51 16.17 -2.95 -11.63
N TYR A 52 15.53 -1.91 -12.16
CA TYR A 52 16.16 -0.84 -12.92
C TYR A 52 15.95 0.52 -12.24
N ARG A 53 16.70 1.55 -12.67
CA ARG A 53 16.76 2.85 -11.98
C ARG A 53 15.40 3.52 -11.84
N GLY A 54 14.59 3.53 -12.90
CA GLY A 54 13.24 4.10 -12.87
C GLY A 54 12.28 3.39 -11.91
N MET A 55 12.40 2.06 -11.77
CA MET A 55 11.65 1.32 -10.75
C MET A 55 12.10 1.73 -9.34
N LEU A 56 13.41 1.85 -9.10
CA LEU A 56 13.92 2.21 -7.78
C LEU A 56 13.47 3.63 -7.36
N THR A 57 13.51 4.60 -8.27
CA THR A 57 13.04 5.96 -7.96
C THR A 57 11.54 5.99 -7.64
N ARG A 58 10.73 5.16 -8.32
CA ARG A 58 9.31 4.98 -7.98
C ARG A 58 9.12 4.36 -6.60
N VAL A 59 9.88 3.31 -6.26
CA VAL A 59 9.79 2.67 -4.93
C VAL A 59 10.13 3.68 -3.83
N VAL A 60 11.20 4.46 -4.00
CA VAL A 60 11.58 5.52 -3.05
C VAL A 60 10.49 6.58 -2.94
N PHE A 61 9.91 7.03 -4.05
CA PHE A 61 8.81 8.00 -4.04
C PHE A 61 7.59 7.49 -3.26
N ILE A 62 7.15 6.26 -3.53
CA ILE A 62 6.02 5.63 -2.84
C ILE A 62 6.32 5.44 -1.35
N ALA A 63 7.52 4.95 -1.00
CA ALA A 63 7.93 4.74 0.37
C ALA A 63 7.99 6.07 1.16
N LEU A 64 8.49 7.14 0.56
CA LEU A 64 8.49 8.47 1.16
C LEU A 64 7.07 9.00 1.35
N PHE A 65 6.18 8.82 0.38
CA PHE A 65 4.78 9.22 0.50
C PHE A 65 4.08 8.50 1.65
N MET A 66 4.20 7.17 1.69
CA MET A 66 3.61 6.34 2.76
C MET A 66 4.20 6.71 4.13
N SER A 67 5.54 6.81 4.23
CA SER A 67 6.22 7.15 5.48
C SER A 67 5.84 8.53 6.00
N MET A 68 5.86 9.54 5.13
CA MET A 68 5.48 10.91 5.48
C MET A 68 4.00 10.98 5.87
N GLY A 69 3.11 10.38 5.07
CA GLY A 69 1.68 10.35 5.33
C GLY A 69 1.36 9.70 6.68
N THR A 70 1.90 8.51 6.94
CA THR A 70 1.73 7.80 8.21
C THR A 70 2.30 8.57 9.38
N PHE A 71 3.49 9.16 9.25
CA PHE A 71 4.10 9.91 10.34
C PHE A 71 3.31 11.19 10.68
N LEU A 72 2.85 11.93 9.67
CA LEU A 72 2.07 13.15 9.88
C LEU A 72 0.72 12.84 10.54
N VAL A 73 -0.01 11.83 10.05
CA VAL A 73 -1.30 11.41 10.64
C VAL A 73 -1.09 10.88 12.04
N PHE A 74 -0.09 10.02 12.26
CA PHE A 74 0.24 9.53 13.60
C PHE A 74 0.50 10.68 14.58
N ARG A 75 1.30 11.67 14.18
CA ARG A 75 1.62 12.82 15.04
C ARG A 75 0.39 13.66 15.37
N TRP A 76 -0.51 13.86 14.39
CA TRP A 76 -1.76 14.58 14.60
C TRP A 76 -2.68 13.81 15.54
N GLU A 77 -2.96 12.54 15.24
CA GLU A 77 -3.90 11.73 16.01
C GLU A 77 -3.39 11.43 17.43
N MET A 78 -2.08 11.32 17.63
CA MET A 78 -1.49 11.13 18.97
C MET A 78 -1.89 12.24 19.95
N GLN A 79 -2.13 13.47 19.47
CA GLN A 79 -2.61 14.58 20.30
C GLN A 79 -4.11 14.55 20.56
N ARG A 80 -4.90 13.85 19.74
CA ARG A 80 -6.37 13.83 19.79
C ARG A 80 -6.92 12.63 20.55
N VAL A 81 -6.41 11.44 20.23
CA VAL A 81 -6.96 10.15 20.69
C VAL A 81 -6.00 9.36 21.58
N GLY A 82 -4.76 9.85 21.73
CA GLY A 82 -3.73 9.20 22.53
C GLY A 82 -2.90 8.17 21.75
N LEU A 83 -1.92 7.58 22.43
CA LEU A 83 -0.85 6.82 21.77
C LEU A 83 -1.31 5.51 21.14
N ASP A 84 -2.12 4.72 21.84
CA ASP A 84 -2.48 3.37 21.38
C ASP A 84 -3.46 3.41 20.20
N GLU A 85 -4.39 4.36 20.21
CA GLU A 85 -5.30 4.60 19.09
C GLU A 85 -4.55 5.17 17.88
N ALA A 86 -3.68 6.18 18.07
CA ALA A 86 -2.85 6.70 17.00
C ALA A 86 -1.94 5.63 16.37
N ARG A 87 -1.40 4.69 17.16
CA ARG A 87 -0.66 3.52 16.65
C ARG A 87 -1.54 2.61 15.81
N THR A 88 -2.78 2.38 16.24
CA THR A 88 -3.73 1.53 15.49
C THR A 88 -4.14 2.19 14.17
N ILE A 89 -4.31 3.51 14.16
CA ILE A 89 -4.55 4.30 12.95
C ILE A 89 -3.33 4.20 12.02
N ALA A 90 -2.12 4.43 12.53
CA ALA A 90 -0.89 4.34 11.74
C ALA A 90 -0.68 2.94 11.14
N PHE A 91 -0.91 1.90 11.94
CA PHE A 91 -0.87 0.51 11.49
C PHE A 91 -1.90 0.23 10.38
N SER A 92 -3.16 0.60 10.60
CA SER A 92 -4.24 0.39 9.62
C SER A 92 -4.02 1.19 8.34
N MET A 93 -3.41 2.38 8.45
CA MET A 93 -3.02 3.21 7.33
C MET A 93 -1.91 2.58 6.48
N LEU A 94 -0.88 2.01 7.10
CA LEU A 94 0.17 1.28 6.37
C LEU A 94 -0.39 0.05 5.65
N VAL A 95 -1.27 -0.71 6.31
CA VAL A 95 -1.96 -1.85 5.70
C VAL A 95 -2.82 -1.38 4.51
N ALA A 96 -3.61 -0.32 4.69
CA ALA A 96 -4.43 0.24 3.63
C ALA A 96 -3.60 0.75 2.44
N PHE A 97 -2.47 1.40 2.71
CA PHE A 97 -1.51 1.81 1.69
C PHE A 97 -1.08 0.64 0.80
N GLN A 98 -0.88 -0.56 1.37
CA GLN A 98 -0.52 -1.74 0.57
C GLN A 98 -1.66 -2.19 -0.35
N TRP A 99 -2.91 -2.10 0.08
CA TRP A 99 -4.05 -2.44 -0.79
C TRP A 99 -4.12 -1.52 -2.01
N PHE A 100 -4.01 -0.21 -1.80
CA PHE A 100 -3.99 0.77 -2.90
C PHE A 100 -2.73 0.67 -3.75
N ASN A 101 -1.59 0.39 -3.13
CA ASN A 101 -0.33 0.17 -3.85
C ASN A 101 -0.39 -1.10 -4.72
N ALA A 102 -1.03 -2.16 -4.26
CA ALA A 102 -1.25 -3.37 -5.05
C ALA A 102 -2.09 -3.07 -6.31
N LEU A 103 -3.13 -2.24 -6.19
CA LEU A 103 -3.87 -1.75 -7.36
C LEU A 103 -2.99 -0.94 -8.31
N ASN A 104 -2.14 -0.06 -7.77
CA ASN A 104 -1.19 0.73 -8.58
C ASN A 104 -0.10 -0.10 -9.26
N ALA A 105 0.28 -1.23 -8.66
CA ALA A 105 1.31 -2.14 -9.15
C ALA A 105 0.84 -2.99 -10.35
N ARG A 106 -0.47 -3.08 -10.61
CA ARG A 106 -1.03 -3.80 -11.77
C ARG A 106 -0.51 -3.28 -13.11
N SER A 107 -0.21 -1.99 -13.20
CA SER A 107 0.41 -1.41 -14.39
C SER A 107 1.26 -0.20 -14.06
N ASP A 108 2.47 -0.18 -14.61
CA ASP A 108 3.40 0.93 -14.46
C ASP A 108 3.03 2.14 -15.33
N ARG A 109 2.42 1.89 -16.48
CA ARG A 109 2.17 2.89 -17.54
C ARG A 109 0.69 3.18 -17.75
N GLN A 110 -0.17 2.18 -17.60
CA GLN A 110 -1.60 2.34 -17.89
C GLN A 110 -2.35 2.70 -16.61
N SER A 111 -3.29 3.63 -16.74
CA SER A 111 -4.23 3.99 -15.69
C SER A 111 -5.08 2.79 -15.27
N LEU A 112 -5.32 2.65 -13.97
CA LEU A 112 -6.19 1.62 -13.41
C LEU A 112 -7.60 1.65 -14.00
N PHE A 113 -8.11 2.85 -14.30
CA PHE A 113 -9.44 3.04 -14.88
C PHE A 113 -9.51 2.55 -16.33
N LYS A 114 -8.40 2.62 -17.07
CA LYS A 114 -8.31 2.04 -18.43
C LYS A 114 -8.17 0.52 -18.39
N LEU A 115 -7.49 -0.02 -17.38
CA LEU A 115 -7.32 -1.46 -17.19
C LEU A 115 -8.59 -2.14 -16.65
N GLY A 116 -9.45 -1.38 -15.98
CA GLY A 116 -10.60 -1.87 -15.24
C GLY A 116 -10.21 -2.38 -13.85
N VAL A 117 -10.78 -1.78 -12.80
CA VAL A 117 -10.50 -2.15 -11.39
C VAL A 117 -10.82 -3.62 -11.12
N LEU A 118 -11.88 -4.14 -11.73
CA LEU A 118 -12.37 -5.51 -11.53
C LEU A 118 -11.83 -6.54 -12.54
N SER A 119 -10.89 -6.16 -13.40
CA SER A 119 -10.31 -7.07 -14.42
C SER A 119 -9.55 -8.23 -13.76
N ASN A 120 -8.76 -7.97 -12.71
CA ASN A 120 -8.16 -9.02 -11.88
C ASN A 120 -9.03 -9.33 -10.66
N ARG A 121 -9.99 -10.26 -10.82
CA ARG A 121 -10.88 -10.69 -9.73
C ARG A 121 -10.15 -11.35 -8.56
N VAL A 122 -9.02 -12.00 -8.83
CA VAL A 122 -8.21 -12.65 -7.78
C VAL A 122 -7.58 -11.59 -6.88
N LEU A 123 -7.09 -10.49 -7.46
CA LEU A 123 -6.54 -9.38 -6.67
C LEU A 123 -7.61 -8.69 -5.82
N ILE A 124 -8.79 -8.46 -6.39
CA ILE A 124 -9.90 -7.87 -5.62
C ILE A 124 -10.35 -8.81 -4.50
N GLY A 125 -10.41 -10.12 -4.75
CA GLY A 125 -10.66 -11.12 -3.71
C GLY A 125 -9.58 -11.12 -2.61
N GLY A 126 -8.30 -11.01 -3.00
CA GLY A 126 -7.18 -10.88 -2.07
C GLY A 126 -7.27 -9.63 -1.20
N ILE A 127 -7.53 -8.46 -1.79
CA ILE A 127 -7.74 -7.22 -1.04
C ILE A 127 -8.95 -7.34 -0.11
N GLY A 128 -10.05 -7.96 -0.55
CA GLY A 128 -11.22 -8.24 0.29
C GLY A 128 -10.87 -9.11 1.50
N LEU A 129 -10.11 -10.19 1.29
CA LEU A 129 -9.60 -11.03 2.38
C LEU A 129 -8.68 -10.24 3.32
N ALA A 130 -7.78 -9.41 2.78
CA ALA A 130 -6.87 -8.59 3.57
C ALA A 130 -7.63 -7.58 4.45
N ILE A 131 -8.71 -6.98 3.94
CA ILE A 131 -9.59 -6.09 4.70
C ILE A 131 -10.27 -6.85 5.85
N ILE A 132 -10.79 -8.05 5.59
CA ILE A 132 -11.43 -8.88 6.61
C ILE A 132 -10.43 -9.25 7.71
N LEU A 133 -9.23 -9.70 7.33
CA LEU A 133 -8.19 -10.06 8.29
C LEU A 133 -7.71 -8.84 9.09
N GLN A 134 -7.59 -7.67 8.46
CA GLN A 134 -7.27 -6.42 9.17
C GLN A 134 -8.36 -6.05 10.18
N ALA A 135 -9.63 -6.18 9.79
CA ALA A 135 -10.77 -5.96 10.70
C ALA A 135 -10.72 -6.93 11.89
N MET A 136 -10.38 -8.21 11.66
CA MET A 136 -10.20 -9.17 12.74
C MET A 136 -9.09 -8.73 13.71
N VAL A 137 -7.95 -8.25 13.22
CA VAL A 137 -6.84 -7.81 14.07
C VAL A 137 -7.23 -6.62 14.96
N ILE A 138 -8.06 -5.70 14.48
CA ILE A 138 -8.42 -4.49 15.24
C ILE A 138 -9.71 -4.61 16.04
N TYR A 139 -10.56 -5.62 15.80
CA TYR A 139 -11.84 -5.78 16.52
C TYR A 139 -11.97 -7.08 17.32
N ALA A 140 -11.14 -8.10 17.06
CA ALA A 140 -11.19 -9.34 17.83
C ALA A 140 -10.33 -9.23 19.12
N PRO A 141 -10.91 -9.39 20.32
CA PRO A 141 -10.17 -9.25 21.59
C PRO A 141 -8.87 -10.06 21.72
N PRO A 142 -8.77 -11.34 21.27
CA PRO A 142 -7.50 -12.06 21.36
C PRO A 142 -6.41 -11.48 20.46
N LEU A 143 -6.79 -10.98 19.27
CA LEU A 143 -5.84 -10.38 18.33
C LEU A 143 -5.45 -8.97 18.75
N GLN A 144 -6.38 -8.19 19.30
CA GLN A 144 -6.08 -6.86 19.84
C GLN A 144 -4.96 -6.87 20.88
N ARG A 145 -4.97 -7.88 21.77
CA ARG A 145 -3.91 -8.08 22.77
C ARG A 145 -2.56 -8.42 22.14
N LEU A 146 -2.57 -9.25 21.09
CA LEU A 146 -1.35 -9.69 20.39
C LEU A 146 -0.71 -8.55 19.59
N PHE A 147 -1.54 -7.74 18.91
CA PHE A 147 -1.09 -6.68 18.02
C PHE A 147 -1.03 -5.30 18.68
N HIS A 148 -1.42 -5.20 19.96
CA HIS A 148 -1.54 -3.95 20.70
C HIS A 148 -2.41 -2.92 19.95
N THR A 149 -3.59 -3.36 19.53
CA THR A 149 -4.56 -2.53 18.78
C THR A 149 -5.81 -2.24 19.60
N VAL A 150 -6.44 -1.11 19.29
CA VAL A 150 -7.75 -0.69 19.84
C VAL A 150 -8.77 -0.59 18.71
N PRO A 151 -10.08 -0.75 18.98
CA PRO A 151 -11.07 -0.65 17.92
C PRO A 151 -11.11 0.78 17.35
N LEU A 152 -11.08 0.89 16.02
CA LEU A 152 -11.16 2.18 15.34
C LEU A 152 -12.61 2.61 15.13
N SER A 153 -12.87 3.90 15.27
CA SER A 153 -14.14 4.50 14.93
C SER A 153 -14.30 4.68 13.41
N LEU A 154 -15.51 5.00 12.95
CA LEU A 154 -15.77 5.30 11.54
C LEU A 154 -15.02 6.55 11.06
N SER A 155 -14.80 7.55 11.93
CA SER A 155 -14.02 8.74 11.56
C SER A 155 -12.56 8.39 11.29
N ASP A 156 -11.97 7.48 12.07
CA ASP A 156 -10.58 7.09 11.92
C ASP A 156 -10.38 6.30 10.63
N TRP A 157 -11.33 5.42 10.32
CA TRP A 157 -11.38 4.75 9.02
C TRP A 157 -11.48 5.75 7.86
N GLY A 158 -12.23 6.84 8.04
CA GLY A 158 -12.29 7.94 7.07
C GLY A 158 -10.90 8.53 6.79
N VAL A 159 -10.10 8.79 7.84
CA VAL A 159 -8.71 9.28 7.70
C VAL A 159 -7.83 8.25 7.00
N VAL A 160 -7.90 6.98 7.41
CA VAL A 160 -7.13 5.87 6.84
C VAL A 160 -7.40 5.73 5.34
N VAL A 161 -8.67 5.67 4.94
CA VAL A 161 -9.07 5.47 3.54
C VAL A 161 -8.76 6.70 2.71
N LEU A 162 -8.97 7.92 3.21
CA LEU A 162 -8.70 9.14 2.48
C LEU A 162 -7.21 9.28 2.15
N MET A 163 -6.35 9.03 3.13
CA MET A 163 -4.91 9.15 2.93
C MET A 163 -4.35 8.02 2.07
N ALA A 164 -4.80 6.78 2.30
CA ALA A 164 -4.38 5.64 1.51
C ALA A 164 -4.87 5.72 0.06
N GLY A 165 -6.11 6.18 -0.15
CA GLY A 165 -6.66 6.51 -1.47
C GLY A 165 -5.93 7.68 -2.14
N GLY A 166 -5.37 8.62 -1.36
CA GLY A 166 -4.50 9.67 -1.86
C GLY A 166 -3.30 9.13 -2.64
N LEU A 167 -2.70 8.02 -2.22
CA LEU A 167 -1.62 7.36 -2.97
C LEU A 167 -2.10 6.86 -4.33
N LEU A 168 -3.30 6.28 -4.40
CA LEU A 168 -3.90 5.87 -5.66
C LEU A 168 -4.07 7.06 -6.60
N LEU A 169 -4.61 8.17 -6.09
CA LEU A 169 -4.82 9.38 -6.88
C LEU A 169 -3.50 9.97 -7.40
N VAL A 170 -2.48 10.07 -6.55
CA VAL A 170 -1.15 10.57 -6.93
C VAL A 170 -0.55 9.74 -8.06
N GLU A 171 -0.62 8.41 -7.95
CA GLU A 171 -0.08 7.51 -8.97
C GLU A 171 -0.90 7.54 -10.26
N GLU A 172 -2.22 7.67 -10.20
CA GLU A 172 -3.07 7.81 -11.37
C GLU A 172 -2.83 9.14 -12.10
N VAL A 173 -2.71 10.26 -11.38
CA VAL A 173 -2.33 11.56 -11.95
C VAL A 173 -0.94 11.47 -12.60
N ARG A 174 0.01 10.83 -11.94
CA ARG A 174 1.36 10.58 -12.48
C ARG A 174 1.31 9.76 -13.77
N LYS A 175 0.49 8.70 -13.83
CA LYS A 175 0.29 7.89 -15.06
C LYS A 175 -0.36 8.68 -16.20
N LEU A 176 -1.26 9.62 -15.88
CA LEU A 176 -1.91 10.46 -16.88
C LEU A 176 -0.97 11.51 -17.48
N ILE A 177 -0.20 12.21 -16.63
CA ILE A 177 0.65 13.33 -17.06
C ILE A 177 2.01 12.84 -17.57
N ALA A 178 2.60 11.85 -16.90
CA ALA A 178 3.97 11.40 -17.16
C ALA A 178 4.09 9.87 -17.15
N PRO A 179 3.44 9.16 -18.11
CA PRO A 179 3.41 7.68 -18.15
C PRO A 179 4.79 7.03 -18.30
N ARG A 180 5.80 7.78 -18.78
CA ARG A 180 7.17 7.32 -18.98
C ARG A 180 8.16 7.85 -17.94
N LEU A 181 7.70 8.56 -16.91
CA LEU A 181 8.58 9.16 -15.88
C LEU A 181 9.57 8.14 -15.29
N PHE A 182 9.04 6.97 -14.96
CA PHE A 182 9.79 5.87 -14.36
C PHE A 182 10.27 4.83 -15.37
N SER A 183 10.25 5.09 -16.68
CA SER A 183 10.74 4.12 -17.68
C SER A 183 12.26 4.13 -17.89
N HIS A 184 12.99 4.96 -17.13
CA HIS A 184 14.43 5.11 -17.27
C HIS A 184 15.19 3.81 -16.93
N GLY A 185 15.80 3.19 -17.94
CA GLY A 185 16.61 1.98 -17.80
C GLY A 185 15.85 0.66 -17.94
N ASN A 186 14.59 0.70 -18.39
CA ASN A 186 13.80 -0.50 -18.71
C ASN A 186 14.16 -1.09 -20.09
#